data_AF-A0A6A6VAN4-F1
#
_entry.id   AF-A0A6A6VAN4-F1
#
_cell.length_a   1.000
_cell.length_b   1.000
_cell.length_c   1.000
_cell.angle_alpha   90.00
_cell.angle_beta   90.00
_cell.angle_gamma   90.00
#
_symmetry.space_group_name_H-M   'P 1'
#
loop_
_entity.id
_entity.type
_entity.pdbx_description
1 polymer ?
#
loop_
_entity_poly.entity_id
_entity_poly.type
_entity_poly.pdbx_seq_one_letter_code
_entity_poly.pdbx_strand_id
1 'polypeptide(L)' 'AEPLDLVRLCIDEVVYVRLRGNRELRGRLHAYDSHCNIVLGDVEETVYVAEDDESEERRVKTVKKQSEMLFVRG' A
#
# COMPACT_ATOMS: atom_id res chain seq x y z
N ALA A 1 -23.31 9.53 -4.56
CA ALA A 1 -22.22 8.55 -4.42
C ALA A 1 -21.18 9.19 -3.54
N GLU A 2 -20.97 8.62 -2.35
CA GLU A 2 -19.84 8.99 -1.51
C GLU A 2 -18.57 8.33 -2.07
N PRO A 3 -17.38 8.90 -1.81
CA PRO A 3 -16.13 8.35 -2.35
C PRO A 3 -15.90 6.86 -2.04
N LEU A 4 -16.36 6.41 -0.86
CA LEU A 4 -16.26 5.01 -0.43
C LEU A 4 -17.23 4.06 -1.14
N ASP A 5 -18.30 4.56 -1.75
CA ASP A 5 -19.22 3.73 -2.54
C ASP A 5 -18.53 3.20 -3.79
N LEU A 6 -17.61 3.98 -4.37
CA LEU A 6 -16.82 3.57 -5.52
C LEU A 6 -15.78 2.52 -5.15
N VAL A 7 -15.17 2.63 -3.96
CA VAL A 7 -14.21 1.65 -3.45
C VAL A 7 -14.87 0.28 -3.27
N ARG A 8 -16.16 0.25 -2.93
CA ARG A 8 -16.94 -1.00 -2.85
C ARG A 8 -16.92 -1.80 -4.14
N LEU A 9 -16.89 -1.11 -5.28
CA LEU A 9 -16.88 -1.74 -6.60
C LEU A 9 -15.53 -2.42 -6.91
N CYS A 10 -14.49 -2.13 -6.13
CA CYS A 10 -13.15 -2.69 -6.28
C CYS A 10 -12.87 -3.89 -5.35
N ILE A 11 -13.88 -4.43 -4.65
CA ILE A 11 -13.71 -5.66 -3.87
C ILE A 11 -13.33 -6.80 -4.83
N ASP A 12 -12.38 -7.64 -4.40
CA ASP A 12 -11.75 -8.71 -5.18
C ASP A 12 -10.83 -8.26 -6.33
N GLU A 13 -10.69 -6.94 -6.54
CA GLU A 13 -9.75 -6.37 -7.52
C GLU A 13 -8.38 -6.06 -6.89
N VAL A 14 -7.36 -5.97 -7.74
CA VAL A 14 -6.03 -5.52 -7.31
C VAL A 14 -6.01 -4.00 -7.18
N VAL A 15 -5.75 -3.52 -5.98
CA VAL A 15 -5.67 -2.09 -5.65
C VAL A 15 -4.23 -1.68 -5.36
N TYR A 16 -3.98 -0.38 -5.53
CA TYR A 16 -2.73 0.27 -5.14
C TYR A 16 -3.02 1.24 -3.99
N VAL A 17 -2.30 1.07 -2.87
CA VAL A 17 -2.50 1.86 -1.65
C VAL A 17 -1.19 2.53 -1.29
N ARG A 18 -1.17 3.86 -1.32
CA ARG A 18 -0.03 4.65 -0.84
C ARG A 18 -0.21 4.93 0.65
N LEU A 19 0.75 4.47 1.45
CA LEU A 19 0.78 4.67 2.90
C LEU A 19 1.68 5.86 3.27
N ARG A 20 1.54 6.31 4.51
CA ARG A 20 2.51 7.23 5.12
C ARG A 20 3.87 6.55 5.27
N GLY A 21 4.94 7.35 5.29
CA GLY A 21 6.31 6.86 5.53
C GLY A 21 6.96 6.20 4.31
N ASN A 22 6.68 6.69 3.10
CA ASN A 22 7.28 6.21 1.85
C ASN A 22 7.06 4.71 1.62
N ARG A 23 5.82 4.27 1.84
CA ARG A 23 5.41 2.88 1.69
C ARG A 23 4.24 2.79 0.73
N GLU A 24 4.25 1.76 -0.10
CA GLU A 24 3.20 1.48 -1.07
C GLU A 24 2.85 0.00 -0.99
N LEU A 25 1.57 -0.32 -1.11
CA LEU A 25 1.05 -1.68 -1.16
C LEU A 25 0.35 -1.90 -2.49
N ARG A 26 0.52 -3.09 -3.04
CA ARG A 26 -0.27 -3.58 -4.16
C ARG A 26 -0.79 -4.96 -3.80
N GLY A 27 -2.11 -5.15 -3.81
CA GLY A 27 -2.73 -6.40 -3.39
C GLY A 27 -4.21 -6.43 -3.70
N ARG A 28 -4.84 -7.60 -3.54
CA ARG A 28 -6.27 -7.82 -3.75
C ARG A 28 -7.07 -7.24 -2.59
N LEU A 29 -8.10 -6.44 -2.87
CA LEU A 29 -8.94 -5.83 -1.84
C LEU A 29 -9.99 -6.82 -1.32
N HIS A 30 -9.87 -7.27 -0.08
CA HIS A 30 -10.85 -8.19 0.53
C HIS A 30 -11.93 -7.46 1.31
N ALA A 31 -11.56 -6.42 2.07
CA ALA A 31 -12.50 -5.66 2.89
C ALA A 31 -11.98 -4.25 3.18
N TYR A 32 -12.90 -3.34 3.48
CA TYR A 32 -12.61 -2.00 3.98
C TYR A 32 -13.75 -1.51 4.88
N ASP A 33 -13.50 -0.44 5.64
CA ASP A 33 -14.52 0.25 6.43
C ASP A 33 -14.49 1.77 6.27
N SER A 34 -15.35 2.48 7.01
CA SER A 34 -15.44 3.94 6.99
C SER A 34 -14.21 4.66 7.55
N HIS A 35 -13.34 3.96 8.28
CA HIS A 35 -12.08 4.50 8.79
C HIS A 35 -10.93 4.32 7.81
N CYS A 36 -11.16 3.70 6.65
CA CYS A 36 -10.14 3.26 5.71
C CYS A 36 -9.20 2.19 6.30
N ASN A 37 -9.67 1.40 7.28
CA ASN A 37 -9.01 0.13 7.56
C ASN A 37 -9.24 -0.79 6.36
N ILE A 38 -8.24 -1.61 6.01
CA ILE A 38 -8.27 -2.45 4.81
C ILE A 38 -7.72 -3.84 5.13
N VAL A 39 -8.34 -4.87 4.56
CA VAL A 39 -7.75 -6.22 4.48
C VAL A 39 -7.36 -6.47 3.02
N LEU A 40 -6.07 -6.73 2.80
CA LEU A 40 -5.52 -7.05 1.49
C LEU A 40 -5.00 -8.49 1.47
N GLY A 41 -5.20 -9.18 0.35
CA GLY A 41 -4.59 -10.47 0.03
C GLY A 41 -3.52 -10.35 -1.05
N ASP A 42 -2.60 -11.33 -1.13
CA ASP A 42 -1.52 -11.40 -2.13
C ASP A 42 -0.75 -10.08 -2.27
N VAL A 43 -0.24 -9.56 -1.16
CA VAL A 43 0.27 -8.20 -1.04
C VAL A 43 1.75 -8.12 -1.37
N GLU A 44 2.12 -7.24 -2.29
CA GLU A 44 3.48 -6.71 -2.45
C GLU A 44 3.57 -5.34 -1.77
N GLU A 45 4.41 -5.26 -0.75
CA GLU A 45 4.82 -4.02 -0.10
C GLU A 45 6.12 -3.50 -0.72
N THR A 46 6.18 -2.19 -0.97
CA THR A 46 7.36 -1.47 -1.41
C THR A 46 7.69 -0.35 -0.42
N VAL A 47 8.91 -0.34 0.13
CA VAL A 47 9.42 0.68 1.06
C VAL A 47 10.56 1.44 0.39
N TYR A 48 10.45 2.76 0.32
CA TYR A 48 11.50 3.63 -0.21
C TYR A 48 12.33 4.23 0.93
N VAL A 49 13.64 3.94 0.90
CA VAL A 49 14.62 4.42 1.87
C VAL A 49 15.54 5.41 1.16
N ALA A 50 15.56 6.65 1.65
CA ALA A 50 16.54 7.63 1.21
C ALA A 50 17.89 7.28 1.83
N GLU A 51 18.93 7.19 1.01
CA GLU A 51 20.30 7.07 1.50
C GLU A 51 20.89 8.48 1.65
N ASP A 52 21.37 8.80 2.85
CA ASP A 52 22.15 10.01 3.15
C ASP A 52 23.62 9.79 2.76
N ASP A 53 23.88 9.30 1.54
CA ASP A 53 25.24 9.25 1.03
C ASP A 53 25.62 10.68 0.58
N GLU A 54 26.73 11.22 1.09
CA GLU A 54 27.20 12.59 0.80
C GLU A 54 27.61 12.83 -0.67
N SER A 55 27.42 11.81 -1.53
CA SER A 55 27.58 11.92 -2.97
C SER A 55 26.35 12.59 -3.62
N GLU A 56 26.55 13.43 -4.63
CA GLU A 56 25.48 14.22 -5.30
C GLU A 56 24.35 13.39 -5.94
N GLU A 57 24.45 12.06 -5.95
CA GLU A 57 23.43 11.14 -6.41
C GLU A 57 22.61 10.59 -5.23
N ARG A 58 21.52 11.28 -4.85
CA ARG A 58 20.51 10.71 -3.93
C ARG A 58 19.89 9.45 -4.55
N ARG A 59 20.47 8.28 -4.30
CA ARG A 59 19.91 6.99 -4.72
C ARG A 59 18.84 6.57 -3.70
N VAL A 60 17.61 6.38 -4.17
CA VAL A 60 16.52 5.83 -3.34
C VAL A 60 16.60 4.31 -3.40
N LYS A 61 16.88 3.67 -2.26
CA LYS A 61 16.79 2.20 -2.17
C LYS A 61 15.34 1.79 -2.03
N THR A 62 14.98 0.71 -2.73
CA THR A 62 13.64 0.14 -2.71
C THR A 62 13.70 -1.25 -2.11
N VAL A 63 12.96 -1.49 -1.02
CA VAL A 63 12.83 -2.81 -0.38
C VAL A 63 11.44 -3.34 -0.64
N LYS A 64 11.35 -4.55 -1.20
CA LYS A 64 10.07 -5.24 -1.45
C LYS A 64 9.83 -6.38 -0.47
N LYS A 65 8.59 -6.53 -0.01
CA LYS A 65 8.15 -7.64 0.86
C LYS A 65 6.84 -8.22 0.34
N GLN A 66 6.66 -9.52 0.49
CA GLN A 66 5.41 -10.18 0.15
C GLN A 66 4.68 -10.65 1.42
N SER A 67 3.36 -10.62 1.40
CA SER A 67 2.51 -11.14 2.48
C SER A 67 1.24 -11.74 1.88
N GLU A 68 0.87 -12.93 2.32
CA GLU A 68 -0.35 -13.60 1.84
C GLU A 68 -1.60 -12.80 2.23
N MET A 69 -1.66 -12.31 3.47
CA MET A 69 -2.75 -11.48 3.98
C MET A 69 -2.17 -10.35 4.85
N LEU A 70 -2.75 -9.15 4.75
CA LEU A 70 -2.32 -7.98 5.50
C LEU A 70 -3.53 -7.15 5.96
N PHE A 71 -3.59 -6.85 7.26
CA PHE A 71 -4.47 -5.81 7.79
C PHE A 71 -3.74 -4.46 7.82
N VAL A 72 -4.38 -3.44 7.27
CA VAL A 72 -3.89 -2.06 7.23
C VAL A 72 -4.85 -1.18 8.02
N ARG A 73 -4.29 -0.38 8.93
CA ARG A 73 -5.06 0.60 9.71
C ARG A 73 -5.14 1.93 8.96
N GLY A 74 -6.34 2.49 8.86
CA GLY A 74 -6.61 3.81 8.27
C GLY A 74 -6.25 4.99 9.17
#